data_AF-A0A7C3DB77-F1
#
_entry.id   AF-A0A7C3DB77-F1
#
_cell.length_a   1.000
_cell.length_b   1.000
_cell.length_c   1.000
_cell.angle_alpha   90.00
_cell.angle_beta   90.00
_cell.angle_gamma   90.00
#
_symmetry.space_group_name_H-M   'P 1'
#
loop_
_entity.id
_entity.type
_entity.pdbx_description
1 polymer ?
#
loop_
_entity_poly.entity_id
_entity_poly.type
_entity_poly.pdbx_seq_one_letter_code
_entity_poly.pdbx_strand_id
1 'polypeptide(L)'
;MREQLLSTVRHNCHIADARHAADYTLCTYLMKMRELYRWEHGYPLDQELDSNTVGEWVRQREAYWESLSEQEFRALPVNVDRVDPFDHDSVNECLLPHGLVYSSGLGRQAAAHFFLGELLEQKHCDGYTVLISGRELARDLVSPPAMTRGNVIFLRRESLKRLLWERVQEWRWNRCENPLGKALLHYGLDDDLEAGLESLVDDQMEMVLLHEIGEVNAGQEIESAWTSQLMSVAGSRAELQLRAIRDNLADAISTLPFLLANGRPELIHFYFATFGPMRRDLSPSIHAAYQQWCESGDLRVIATEVERLRAHWEQIMRQAMAIRGERPAARVTALIEGNRL
;
A
#
# COMPACT_ATOMS: atom_id res chain seq x y z
N MET A 1 7.43 -0.74 30.28
CA MET A 1 6.87 -1.57 29.19
C MET A 1 6.66 -0.76 27.90
N ARG A 2 5.76 0.23 27.87
CA ARG A 2 5.42 0.99 26.64
C ARG A 2 6.62 1.68 25.95
N GLU A 3 7.49 2.37 26.71
CA GLU A 3 8.67 3.03 26.14
C GLU A 3 9.71 2.05 25.59
N GLN A 4 9.94 0.94 26.28
CA GLN A 4 10.89 -0.09 25.85
C GLN A 4 10.40 -0.81 24.59
N LEU A 5 9.11 -1.13 24.53
CA LEU A 5 8.47 -1.66 23.32
C LEU A 5 8.64 -0.68 22.16
N LEU A 6 8.25 0.59 22.36
CA LEU A 6 8.34 1.61 21.34
C LEU A 6 9.77 1.78 20.81
N SER A 7 10.75 1.84 21.71
CA SER A 7 12.17 1.92 21.36
C SER A 7 12.63 0.69 20.56
N THR A 8 12.16 -0.50 20.92
CA THR A 8 12.49 -1.74 20.20
C THR A 8 11.88 -1.78 18.80
N VAL A 9 10.61 -1.38 18.66
CA VAL A 9 9.95 -1.30 17.33
C VAL A 9 10.66 -0.27 16.46
N ARG A 10 10.94 0.94 16.97
CA ARG A 10 11.69 1.97 16.22
C ARG A 10 13.08 1.47 15.81
N HIS A 11 13.77 0.74 16.68
CA HIS A 11 15.05 0.12 16.36
C HIS A 11 14.94 -0.85 15.18
N ASN A 12 13.91 -1.70 15.17
CA ASN A 12 13.66 -2.63 14.07
C ASN A 12 13.28 -1.89 12.77
N CYS A 13 12.48 -0.82 12.85
CA CYS A 13 12.21 0.06 11.71
C CYS A 13 13.49 0.63 11.12
N HIS A 14 14.40 1.13 11.97
CA HIS A 14 15.67 1.67 11.49
C HIS A 14 16.59 0.61 10.87
N ILE A 15 16.61 -0.62 11.39
CA ILE A 15 17.34 -1.71 10.72
C ILE A 15 16.73 -2.02 9.35
N ALA A 16 15.39 -2.09 9.27
CA ALA A 16 14.69 -2.35 8.02
C ALA A 16 14.99 -1.27 6.98
N ASP A 17 14.88 0.00 7.37
CA ASP A 17 15.23 1.14 6.51
C ASP A 17 16.71 1.14 6.13
N ALA A 18 17.62 0.89 7.07
CA ALA A 18 19.06 0.85 6.79
C ALA A 18 19.44 -0.18 5.70
N ARG A 19 18.67 -1.27 5.59
CA ARG A 19 18.91 -2.32 4.59
C ARG A 19 18.32 -2.02 3.22
N HIS A 20 17.26 -1.21 3.14
CA HIS A 20 16.45 -1.07 1.92
C HIS A 20 16.27 0.37 1.42
N ALA A 21 16.63 1.38 2.21
CA ALA A 21 16.45 2.78 1.81
C ALA A 21 17.27 3.14 0.57
N ALA A 22 18.43 2.48 0.37
CA ALA A 22 19.29 2.66 -0.79
C ALA A 22 18.71 2.07 -2.11
N ASP A 23 17.64 1.26 -2.03
CA ASP A 23 16.99 0.69 -3.22
C ASP A 23 16.17 1.75 -4.01
N TYR A 24 15.96 2.92 -3.41
CA TYR A 24 15.25 4.04 -4.05
C TYR A 24 16.15 4.87 -4.97
N THR A 25 15.56 5.42 -6.03
CA THR A 25 16.21 6.51 -6.77
C THR A 25 16.36 7.74 -5.89
N LEU A 26 17.42 8.52 -6.11
CA LEU A 26 17.77 9.68 -5.27
C LEU A 26 16.59 10.63 -5.02
N CYS A 27 15.84 11.00 -6.06
CA CYS A 27 14.69 11.90 -5.91
C CYS A 27 13.59 11.29 -5.03
N THR A 28 13.27 10.01 -5.24
CA THR A 28 12.25 9.29 -4.44
C THR A 28 12.71 9.17 -2.99
N TYR A 29 13.97 8.83 -2.78
CA TYR A 29 14.59 8.71 -1.47
C TYR A 29 14.51 10.04 -0.69
N LEU A 30 14.94 11.15 -1.30
CA LEU A 30 14.92 12.46 -0.65
C LEU A 30 13.49 12.93 -0.32
N MET A 31 12.51 12.66 -1.19
CA MET A 31 11.10 12.94 -0.90
C MET A 31 10.62 12.16 0.33
N LYS A 32 10.92 10.85 0.40
CA LYS A 32 10.56 10.00 1.55
C LYS A 32 11.25 10.44 2.83
N MET A 33 12.53 10.80 2.77
CA MET A 33 13.29 11.28 3.93
C MET A 33 12.72 12.59 4.46
N ARG A 34 12.35 13.52 3.57
CA ARG A 34 11.69 14.77 3.97
C ARG A 34 10.35 14.51 4.66
N GLU A 35 9.56 13.55 4.19
CA GLU A 35 8.30 13.18 4.85
C GLU A 35 8.52 12.44 6.16
N LEU A 36 9.54 11.57 6.26
CA LEU A 36 9.90 10.92 7.52
C LEU A 36 10.34 11.95 8.56
N TYR A 37 11.17 12.93 8.18
CA TYR A 37 11.54 14.05 9.04
C TYR A 37 10.30 14.81 9.55
N ARG A 38 9.36 15.12 8.64
CA ARG A 38 8.11 15.79 8.98
C ARG A 38 7.34 15.03 10.05
N TRP A 39 7.14 13.74 9.82
CA TRP A 39 6.40 12.85 10.72
C TRP A 39 7.09 12.74 12.09
N GLU A 40 8.40 12.48 12.13
CA GLU A 40 9.14 12.30 13.38
C GLU A 40 9.11 13.54 14.29
N HIS A 41 9.06 14.73 13.71
CA HIS A 41 9.05 16.00 14.43
C HIS A 41 7.64 16.56 14.65
N GLY A 42 6.59 15.86 14.19
CA GLY A 42 5.20 16.28 14.39
C GLY A 42 4.82 17.56 13.63
N TYR A 43 5.50 17.85 12.52
CA TYR A 43 5.16 19.00 11.69
C TYR A 43 3.83 18.78 10.95
N PRO A 44 2.97 19.80 10.83
CA PRO A 44 1.79 19.80 9.95
C PRO A 44 2.14 19.47 8.49
N LEU A 45 1.16 18.93 7.77
CA LEU A 45 1.31 18.45 6.39
C LEU A 45 1.60 19.60 5.40
N ASP A 46 0.98 20.75 5.60
CA ASP A 46 1.11 21.96 4.79
C ASP A 46 2.29 22.84 5.19
N GLN A 47 2.90 22.58 6.34
CA GLN A 47 4.05 23.35 6.80
C GLN A 47 5.26 23.12 5.87
N GLU A 48 5.84 24.23 5.40
CA GLU A 48 7.13 24.25 4.71
C GLU A 48 8.27 23.86 5.67
N LEU A 49 9.23 23.10 5.14
CA LEU A 49 10.37 22.60 5.89
C LEU A 49 11.63 23.28 5.37
N ASP A 50 12.51 23.69 6.28
CA ASP A 50 13.81 24.28 5.93
C ASP A 50 14.75 23.21 5.34
N SER A 51 15.16 23.41 4.09
CA SER A 51 15.98 22.45 3.34
C SER A 51 17.34 22.18 3.99
N ASN A 52 17.94 23.17 4.65
CA ASN A 52 19.24 23.00 5.31
C ASN A 52 19.12 22.11 6.55
N THR A 53 18.09 22.34 7.36
CA THR A 53 17.79 21.56 8.56
C THR A 53 17.44 20.12 8.18
N VAL A 54 16.58 19.92 7.17
CA VAL A 54 16.26 18.58 6.66
C VAL A 54 17.53 17.91 6.14
N GLY A 55 18.36 18.60 5.37
CA GLY A 55 19.60 18.06 4.83
C GLY A 55 20.61 17.63 5.89
N GLU A 56 20.73 18.38 6.99
CA GLU A 56 21.56 17.99 8.15
C GLU A 56 20.98 16.75 8.85
N TRP A 57 19.67 16.71 9.08
CA TRP A 57 19.02 15.53 9.66
C TRP A 57 19.18 14.28 8.79
N VAL A 58 19.08 14.40 7.47
CA VAL A 58 19.29 13.28 6.53
C VAL A 58 20.69 12.71 6.70
N ARG A 59 21.73 13.56 6.74
CA ARG A 59 23.12 13.11 6.96
C ARG A 59 23.29 12.36 8.28
N GLN A 60 22.69 12.87 9.35
CA GLN A 60 22.75 12.22 10.67
C GLN A 60 22.02 10.88 10.67
N ARG A 61 20.86 10.81 9.99
CA ARG A 61 20.08 9.58 9.85
C ARG A 61 20.82 8.52 9.05
N GLU A 62 21.46 8.90 7.95
CA GLU A 62 22.26 8.00 7.12
C GLU A 62 23.45 7.43 7.89
N ALA A 63 24.22 8.28 8.58
CA ALA A 63 25.33 7.83 9.43
C ALA A 63 24.87 6.88 10.54
N TYR A 64 23.68 7.09 11.10
CA TYR A 64 23.09 6.16 12.06
C TYR A 64 22.70 4.84 11.40
N TRP A 65 22.04 4.85 10.25
CA TRP A 65 21.63 3.65 9.53
C TRP A 65 22.81 2.79 9.06
N GLU A 66 23.92 3.39 8.65
CA GLU A 66 25.16 2.67 8.35
C GLU A 66 25.64 1.81 9.53
N SER A 67 25.40 2.25 10.77
CA SER A 67 25.76 1.48 11.98
C SER A 67 24.80 0.31 12.30
N LEU A 68 23.67 0.22 11.60
CA LEU A 68 22.58 -0.72 11.89
C LEU A 68 22.36 -1.81 10.82
N SER A 69 22.81 -1.62 9.58
CA SER A 69 22.43 -2.49 8.44
C SER A 69 22.71 -3.98 8.70
N GLU A 70 23.82 -4.27 9.39
CA GLU A 70 24.29 -5.63 9.72
C GLU A 70 23.71 -6.18 11.04
N GLN A 71 22.94 -5.39 11.80
CA GLN A 71 22.36 -5.84 13.07
C GLN A 71 21.12 -6.69 12.86
N GLU A 72 20.88 -7.67 13.73
CA GLU A 72 19.65 -8.46 13.72
C GLU A 72 18.46 -7.70 14.32
N PHE A 73 17.26 -8.05 13.85
CA PHE A 73 16.02 -7.54 14.45
C PHE A 73 15.88 -8.02 15.89
N ARG A 74 15.43 -7.12 16.75
CA ARG A 74 15.26 -7.40 18.18
C ARG A 74 13.88 -7.96 18.45
N ALA A 75 13.83 -9.00 19.28
CA ALA A 75 12.59 -9.52 19.84
C ALA A 75 11.88 -8.47 20.73
N LEU A 76 10.55 -8.45 20.66
CA LEU A 76 9.71 -7.43 21.28
C LEU A 76 9.40 -7.73 22.76
N PRO A 77 9.54 -6.73 23.65
CA PRO A 77 9.30 -6.90 25.09
C PRO A 77 7.82 -6.67 25.44
N VAL A 78 6.92 -7.52 24.93
CA VAL A 78 5.46 -7.39 25.12
C VAL A 78 4.90 -8.23 26.27
N ASN A 79 5.66 -9.20 26.78
CA ASN A 79 5.33 -9.99 27.97
C ASN A 79 6.62 -10.31 28.76
N VAL A 80 6.56 -11.24 29.73
CA VAL A 80 7.74 -11.80 30.42
C VAL A 80 8.71 -12.42 29.41
N ASP A 81 8.16 -13.03 28.37
CA ASP A 81 8.91 -13.59 27.24
C ASP A 81 9.11 -12.55 26.13
N ARG A 82 10.28 -12.62 25.48
CA ARG A 82 10.58 -11.83 24.29
C ARG A 82 9.96 -12.51 23.08
N VAL A 83 9.12 -11.79 22.34
CA VAL A 83 8.38 -12.33 21.18
C VAL A 83 9.14 -12.01 19.89
N ASP A 84 9.14 -12.93 18.94
CA ASP A 84 9.70 -12.71 17.60
C ASP A 84 9.05 -11.47 16.94
N PRO A 85 9.82 -10.55 16.33
CA PRO A 85 9.24 -9.33 15.76
C PRO A 85 8.30 -9.60 14.57
N PHE A 86 8.31 -10.78 13.95
CA PHE A 86 7.40 -11.16 12.88
C PHE A 86 6.13 -11.89 13.37
N ASP A 87 6.08 -12.27 14.65
CA ASP A 87 4.91 -12.86 15.29
C ASP A 87 3.93 -11.78 15.76
N HIS A 88 3.28 -11.15 14.79
CA HIS A 88 2.31 -10.09 15.04
C HIS A 88 1.05 -10.57 15.78
N ASP A 89 0.71 -11.86 15.69
CA ASP A 89 -0.45 -12.42 16.40
C ASP A 89 -0.21 -12.38 17.90
N SER A 90 0.87 -13.01 18.37
CA SER A 90 1.25 -13.01 19.79
C SER A 90 1.49 -11.60 20.33
N VAL A 91 2.04 -10.70 19.51
CA VAL A 91 2.23 -9.30 19.88
C VAL A 91 0.89 -8.59 20.05
N ASN A 92 -0.04 -8.72 19.10
CA ASN A 92 -1.32 -8.02 19.16
C ASN A 92 -2.26 -8.57 20.23
N GLU A 93 -2.19 -9.86 20.59
CA GLU A 93 -2.90 -10.40 21.76
C GLU A 93 -2.60 -9.60 23.04
N CYS A 94 -1.36 -9.12 23.18
CA CYS A 94 -0.94 -8.28 24.31
C CYS A 94 -1.31 -6.81 24.11
N LEU A 95 -1.27 -6.28 22.88
CA LEU A 95 -1.37 -4.84 22.62
C LEU A 95 -2.80 -4.34 22.42
N LEU A 96 -3.68 -5.13 21.81
CA LEU A 96 -5.07 -4.72 21.52
C LEU A 96 -5.84 -4.30 22.78
N PRO A 97 -5.75 -5.00 23.94
CA PRO A 97 -6.40 -4.57 25.18
C PRO A 97 -5.95 -3.20 25.70
N HIS A 98 -4.80 -2.71 25.23
CA HIS A 98 -4.21 -1.43 25.60
C HIS A 98 -4.43 -0.33 24.55
N GLY A 99 -5.27 -0.58 23.54
CA GLY A 99 -5.53 0.38 22.46
C GLY A 99 -4.32 0.60 21.55
N LEU A 100 -3.48 -0.42 21.37
CA LEU A 100 -2.33 -0.39 20.48
C LEU A 100 -2.44 -1.52 19.44
N VAL A 101 -1.88 -1.28 18.27
CA VAL A 101 -1.80 -2.27 17.20
C VAL A 101 -0.40 -2.27 16.60
N TYR A 102 0.11 -3.46 16.36
CA TYR A 102 1.40 -3.72 15.75
C TYR A 102 1.23 -4.50 14.46
N SER A 103 2.02 -4.18 13.45
CA SER A 103 2.10 -5.00 12.24
C SER A 103 3.54 -5.19 11.83
N SER A 104 3.81 -6.33 11.21
CA SER A 104 5.10 -6.66 10.63
C SER A 104 4.91 -7.51 9.38
N GLY A 105 5.87 -7.45 8.45
CA GLY A 105 5.81 -8.28 7.25
C GLY A 105 6.95 -8.06 6.29
N LEU A 106 6.90 -8.79 5.18
CA LEU A 106 7.86 -8.67 4.09
C LEU A 106 7.17 -8.06 2.88
N GLY A 107 7.71 -6.94 2.41
CA GLY A 107 7.25 -6.21 1.23
C GLY A 107 7.93 -6.69 -0.06
N ARG A 108 8.05 -5.76 -1.02
CA ARG A 108 8.79 -6.00 -2.27
C ARG A 108 10.26 -6.28 -1.96
N GLN A 109 10.90 -7.11 -2.78
CA GLN A 109 12.30 -7.54 -2.58
C GLN A 109 12.57 -8.17 -1.19
N ALA A 110 11.54 -8.69 -0.53
CA ALA A 110 11.60 -9.20 0.83
C ALA A 110 12.05 -8.17 1.89
N ALA A 111 11.82 -6.87 1.64
CA ALA A 111 12.09 -5.83 2.62
C ALA A 111 11.20 -5.99 3.86
N ALA A 112 11.80 -6.05 5.04
CA ALA A 112 11.03 -6.09 6.28
C ALA A 112 10.31 -4.77 6.51
N HIS A 113 9.11 -4.85 7.09
CA HIS A 113 8.33 -3.69 7.51
C HIS A 113 7.85 -3.88 8.94
N PHE A 114 7.88 -2.81 9.72
CA PHE A 114 7.42 -2.77 11.10
C PHE A 114 6.63 -1.48 11.37
N PHE A 115 5.61 -1.61 12.20
CA PHE A 115 4.78 -0.48 12.58
C PHE A 115 4.15 -0.71 13.96
N LEU A 116 4.05 0.36 14.75
CA LEU A 116 3.27 0.42 15.98
C LEU A 116 2.45 1.70 16.01
N GLY A 117 1.16 1.59 16.29
CA GLY A 117 0.27 2.74 16.41
C GLY A 117 -0.84 2.55 17.43
N GLU A 118 -1.62 3.61 17.60
CA GLU A 118 -2.83 3.62 18.40
C GLU A 118 -3.96 2.93 17.62
N LEU A 119 -4.60 1.92 18.23
CA LEU A 119 -5.75 1.24 17.66
C LEU A 119 -6.92 2.22 17.66
N LEU A 120 -7.40 2.58 16.48
CA LEU A 120 -8.57 3.43 16.29
C LEU A 120 -9.84 2.60 16.32
N GLU A 121 -9.83 1.47 15.60
CA GLU A 121 -11.01 0.63 15.44
C GLU A 121 -10.62 -0.82 15.12
N GLN A 122 -11.43 -1.76 15.60
CA GLN A 122 -11.38 -3.16 15.21
C GLN A 122 -12.74 -3.58 14.65
N LYS A 123 -12.75 -4.14 13.45
CA LYS A 123 -13.96 -4.62 12.76
C LYS A 123 -13.81 -6.08 12.35
N HIS A 124 -14.94 -6.76 12.18
CA HIS A 124 -14.99 -8.09 11.57
C HIS A 124 -15.83 -8.03 10.30
N CYS A 125 -15.25 -8.43 9.18
CA CYS A 125 -15.88 -8.39 7.85
C CYS A 125 -15.61 -9.71 7.12
N ASP A 126 -16.64 -10.45 6.71
CA ASP A 126 -16.52 -11.63 5.83
C ASP A 126 -15.39 -12.63 6.16
N GLY A 127 -15.20 -12.93 7.45
CA GLY A 127 -14.16 -13.86 7.93
C GLY A 127 -12.79 -13.21 8.20
N TYR A 128 -12.67 -11.90 7.99
CA TYR A 128 -11.48 -11.11 8.27
C TYR A 128 -11.62 -10.30 9.56
N THR A 129 -10.49 -10.05 10.21
CA THR A 129 -10.36 -9.03 11.25
C THR A 129 -9.66 -7.82 10.65
N VAL A 130 -10.32 -6.67 10.66
CA VAL A 130 -9.74 -5.41 10.19
C VAL A 130 -9.31 -4.60 11.40
N LEU A 131 -8.01 -4.29 11.48
CA LEU A 131 -7.42 -3.47 12.53
C LEU A 131 -7.02 -2.12 11.94
N ILE A 132 -7.71 -1.06 12.35
CA ILE A 132 -7.47 0.29 11.86
C ILE A 132 -6.64 1.03 12.89
N SER A 133 -5.45 1.49 12.49
CA SER A 133 -4.61 2.34 13.31
C SER A 133 -4.81 3.82 12.99
N GLY A 134 -4.87 4.64 14.04
CA GLY A 134 -4.86 6.09 13.96
C GLY A 134 -3.42 6.63 13.95
N ARG A 135 -3.01 7.25 15.06
CA ARG A 135 -1.68 7.84 15.23
C ARG A 135 -0.60 6.78 15.26
N GLU A 136 0.47 6.99 14.49
CA GLU A 136 1.62 6.11 14.43
C GLU A 136 2.67 6.51 15.45
N LEU A 137 3.17 5.54 16.22
CA LEU A 137 4.21 5.73 17.23
C LEU A 137 5.59 5.35 16.69
N ALA A 138 5.64 4.35 15.82
CA ALA A 138 6.81 3.89 15.09
C ALA A 138 6.41 3.45 13.69
N ARG A 139 7.20 3.83 12.68
CA ARG A 139 7.04 3.40 11.29
C ARG A 139 8.38 3.41 10.58
N ASP A 140 8.46 2.61 9.52
CA ASP A 140 9.56 2.67 8.56
C ASP A 140 9.45 3.91 7.65
N LEU A 141 10.51 4.17 6.88
CA LEU A 141 10.54 5.12 5.77
C LEU A 141 9.43 4.81 4.77
N VAL A 142 9.21 3.52 4.51
CA VAL A 142 8.11 3.01 3.70
C VAL A 142 6.92 2.72 4.58
N SER A 143 5.84 3.46 4.39
CA SER A 143 4.63 3.38 5.21
C SER A 143 3.44 2.98 4.32
N PRO A 144 3.34 1.69 3.92
CA PRO A 144 2.20 1.25 3.14
C PRO A 144 0.91 1.46 3.97
N PRO A 145 -0.17 1.98 3.36
CA PRO A 145 -1.41 2.29 4.08
C PRO A 145 -2.17 1.03 4.50
N ALA A 146 -1.87 -0.11 3.90
CA ALA A 146 -2.47 -1.38 4.28
C ALA A 146 -1.50 -2.54 4.12
N MET A 147 -1.79 -3.61 4.86
CA MET A 147 -1.13 -4.89 4.74
C MET A 147 -2.05 -6.00 5.24
N THR A 148 -2.18 -7.05 4.46
CA THR A 148 -2.88 -8.27 4.90
C THR A 148 -1.91 -9.34 5.41
N ARG A 149 -2.21 -9.93 6.57
CA ARG A 149 -1.49 -11.06 7.16
C ARG A 149 -2.49 -12.13 7.60
N GLY A 150 -2.47 -13.28 6.93
CA GLY A 150 -3.45 -14.34 7.20
C GLY A 150 -4.86 -13.84 6.97
N ASN A 151 -5.69 -13.84 8.02
CA ASN A 151 -7.05 -13.30 8.01
C ASN A 151 -7.16 -11.90 8.65
N VAL A 152 -6.04 -11.23 8.93
CA VAL A 152 -6.00 -9.90 9.53
C VAL A 152 -5.58 -8.87 8.49
N ILE A 153 -6.39 -7.82 8.31
CA ILE A 153 -6.10 -6.68 7.46
C ILE A 153 -5.73 -5.49 8.36
N PHE A 154 -4.51 -5.01 8.24
CA PHE A 154 -4.06 -3.80 8.93
C PHE A 154 -4.27 -2.61 8.03
N LEU A 155 -5.05 -1.62 8.48
CA LEU A 155 -5.23 -0.35 7.78
C LEU A 155 -4.63 0.80 8.60
N ARG A 156 -3.82 1.63 7.97
CA ARG A 156 -3.04 2.69 8.61
C ARG A 156 -3.52 4.06 8.16
N ARG A 157 -4.47 4.63 8.93
CA ARG A 157 -5.15 5.89 8.57
C ARG A 157 -4.17 7.05 8.40
N GLU A 158 -3.22 7.22 9.32
CA GLU A 158 -2.24 8.31 9.22
C GLU A 158 -1.30 8.14 8.01
N SER A 159 -0.84 6.91 7.74
CA SER A 159 -0.04 6.61 6.54
C SER A 159 -0.82 6.92 5.25
N LEU A 160 -2.10 6.55 5.20
CA LEU A 160 -2.96 6.88 4.07
C LEU A 160 -3.16 8.40 3.92
N LYS A 161 -3.46 9.12 5.01
CA LYS A 161 -3.59 10.59 5.00
C LYS A 161 -2.35 11.27 4.42
N ARG A 162 -1.17 10.83 4.82
CA ARG A 162 0.11 11.37 4.31
C ARG A 162 0.32 11.04 2.83
N LEU A 163 0.03 9.82 2.41
CA LEU A 163 0.09 9.43 0.99
C LEU A 163 -0.87 10.24 0.12
N LEU A 164 -2.10 10.45 0.59
CA LEU A 164 -3.10 11.24 -0.12
C LEU A 164 -2.70 12.71 -0.20
N TRP A 165 -2.11 13.25 0.88
CA TRP A 165 -1.56 14.59 0.87
C TRP A 165 -0.47 14.79 -0.19
N GLU A 166 0.42 13.82 -0.39
CA GLU A 166 1.41 13.89 -1.48
C GLU A 166 0.73 14.03 -2.85
N ARG A 167 -0.38 13.33 -3.09
CA ARG A 167 -1.16 13.43 -4.34
C ARG A 167 -1.87 14.77 -4.48
N VAL A 168 -2.42 15.30 -3.38
CA VAL A 168 -3.01 16.64 -3.36
C VAL A 168 -1.97 17.69 -3.72
N GLN A 169 -0.76 17.59 -3.15
CA GLN A 169 0.34 18.51 -3.44
C GLN A 169 0.83 18.41 -4.88
N GLU A 170 1.00 17.20 -5.41
CA GLU A 170 1.35 16.97 -6.81
C GLU A 170 0.33 17.61 -7.76
N TRP A 171 -0.97 17.42 -7.49
CA TRP A 171 -2.02 18.03 -8.28
C TRP A 171 -2.03 19.56 -8.15
N ARG A 172 -1.91 20.11 -6.92
CA ARG A 172 -1.90 21.56 -6.68
C ARG A 172 -0.79 22.29 -7.42
N TRP A 173 0.34 21.63 -7.66
CA TRP A 173 1.47 22.22 -8.38
C TRP A 173 1.12 22.57 -9.83
N ASN A 174 0.38 21.71 -10.53
CA ASN A 174 0.08 21.89 -11.96
C ASN A 174 -1.40 22.16 -12.28
N ARG A 175 -2.31 21.93 -11.31
CA ARG A 175 -3.78 22.01 -11.41
C ARG A 175 -4.34 21.44 -12.73
N CYS A 176 -3.79 20.32 -13.19
CA CYS A 176 -4.22 19.72 -14.45
C CYS A 176 -5.67 19.23 -14.36
N GLU A 177 -6.42 19.40 -15.46
CA GLU A 177 -7.75 18.80 -15.65
C GLU A 177 -7.66 17.29 -15.99
N ASN A 178 -7.03 16.53 -15.10
CA ASN A 178 -6.86 15.09 -15.21
C ASN A 178 -7.83 14.35 -14.26
N PRO A 179 -7.88 13.00 -14.28
CA PRO A 179 -8.75 12.23 -13.38
C PRO A 179 -8.56 12.59 -11.90
N LEU A 180 -7.31 12.84 -11.47
CA LEU A 180 -7.04 13.23 -10.09
C LEU A 180 -7.69 14.57 -9.74
N GLY A 181 -7.56 15.58 -10.61
CA GLY A 181 -8.19 16.87 -10.41
C GLY A 181 -9.72 16.79 -10.34
N LYS A 182 -10.34 15.99 -11.22
CA LYS A 182 -11.79 15.75 -11.19
C LYS A 182 -12.24 15.14 -9.86
N ALA A 183 -11.46 14.22 -9.30
CA ALA A 183 -11.74 13.64 -7.98
C ALA A 183 -11.54 14.66 -6.85
N LEU A 184 -10.40 15.35 -6.83
CA LEU A 184 -10.01 16.24 -5.72
C LEU A 184 -10.92 17.47 -5.59
N LEU A 185 -11.49 17.97 -6.70
CA LEU A 185 -12.46 19.07 -6.68
C LEU A 185 -13.73 18.77 -5.86
N HIS A 186 -14.06 17.49 -5.65
CA HIS A 186 -15.20 17.08 -4.82
C HIS A 186 -15.00 17.42 -3.33
N TYR A 187 -13.76 17.41 -2.84
CA TYR A 187 -13.48 17.41 -1.40
C TYR A 187 -13.32 18.80 -0.79
N GLY A 188 -13.53 19.89 -1.54
CA GLY A 188 -13.48 21.25 -0.97
C GLY A 188 -12.13 21.63 -0.34
N LEU A 189 -11.03 21.02 -0.80
CA LEU A 189 -9.69 21.17 -0.20
C LEU A 189 -9.16 22.61 -0.17
N ASP A 190 -9.68 23.47 -1.05
CA ASP A 190 -9.32 24.89 -1.11
C ASP A 190 -10.14 25.75 -0.13
N ASP A 191 -11.30 25.25 0.34
CA ASP A 191 -12.16 25.92 1.33
C ASP A 191 -11.77 25.54 2.76
N ASP A 192 -11.63 24.23 3.02
CA ASP A 192 -11.18 23.67 4.30
C ASP A 192 -10.28 22.46 4.01
N LEU A 193 -8.96 22.68 4.11
CA LEU A 193 -7.98 21.64 3.84
C LEU A 193 -8.11 20.45 4.80
N GLU A 194 -8.30 20.71 6.09
CA GLU A 194 -8.32 19.66 7.10
C GLU A 194 -9.57 18.79 6.90
N ALA A 195 -10.75 19.40 6.83
CA ALA A 195 -12.00 18.68 6.64
C ALA A 195 -12.05 17.97 5.28
N GLY A 196 -11.57 18.62 4.21
CA GLY A 196 -11.52 18.02 2.88
C GLY A 196 -10.57 16.82 2.81
N LEU A 197 -9.42 16.90 3.46
CA LEU A 197 -8.46 15.79 3.51
C LEU A 197 -8.98 14.64 4.38
N GLU A 198 -9.64 14.91 5.50
CA GLU A 198 -10.28 13.86 6.32
C GLU A 198 -11.37 13.12 5.53
N SER A 199 -12.22 13.85 4.79
CA SER A 199 -13.25 13.25 3.93
C SER A 199 -12.62 12.38 2.83
N LEU A 200 -11.56 12.85 2.18
CA LEU A 200 -10.80 12.06 1.21
C LEU A 200 -10.20 10.80 1.85
N VAL A 201 -9.66 10.90 3.07
CA VAL A 201 -9.12 9.74 3.80
C VAL A 201 -10.21 8.72 4.08
N ASP A 202 -11.38 9.14 4.56
CA ASP A 202 -12.50 8.24 4.85
C ASP A 202 -12.93 7.44 3.62
N ASP A 203 -13.12 8.13 2.50
CA ASP A 203 -13.49 7.48 1.24
C ASP A 203 -12.40 6.52 0.74
N GLN A 204 -11.13 6.90 0.83
CA GLN A 204 -10.03 6.07 0.35
C GLN A 204 -9.67 4.92 1.31
N MET A 205 -9.99 5.02 2.61
CA MET A 205 -9.84 3.92 3.55
C MET A 205 -10.72 2.73 3.14
N GLU A 206 -11.95 3.00 2.70
CA GLU A 206 -12.85 1.97 2.18
C GLU A 206 -12.29 1.35 0.89
N MET A 207 -11.73 2.17 -0.01
CA MET A 207 -11.16 1.66 -1.27
C MET A 207 -9.96 0.76 -1.04
N VAL A 208 -9.09 1.14 -0.09
CA VAL A 208 -7.94 0.33 0.31
C VAL A 208 -8.41 -0.97 0.95
N LEU A 209 -9.41 -0.94 1.84
CA LEU A 209 -9.98 -2.16 2.43
C LEU A 209 -10.53 -3.12 1.36
N LEU A 210 -11.30 -2.60 0.41
CA LEU A 210 -11.87 -3.40 -0.67
C LEU A 210 -10.78 -4.02 -1.56
N HIS A 211 -9.68 -3.31 -1.80
CA HIS A 211 -8.52 -3.83 -2.51
C HIS A 211 -7.90 -5.01 -1.78
N GLU A 212 -7.61 -4.87 -0.47
CA GLU A 212 -7.04 -5.94 0.36
C GLU A 212 -7.97 -7.17 0.39
N ILE A 213 -9.28 -6.98 0.57
CA ILE A 213 -10.27 -8.07 0.48
C ILE A 213 -10.22 -8.74 -0.89
N GLY A 214 -10.11 -7.94 -1.95
CA GLY A 214 -9.94 -8.42 -3.32
C GLY A 214 -8.67 -9.26 -3.49
N GLU A 215 -7.54 -8.84 -2.93
CA GLU A 215 -6.26 -9.56 -3.01
C GLU A 215 -6.33 -10.92 -2.30
N VAL A 216 -6.99 -10.96 -1.15
CA VAL A 216 -7.22 -12.23 -0.44
C VAL A 216 -8.09 -13.15 -1.27
N ASN A 217 -9.21 -12.64 -1.78
CA ASN A 217 -10.12 -13.41 -2.61
C ASN A 217 -9.45 -13.91 -3.91
N ALA A 218 -8.60 -13.09 -4.53
CA ALA A 218 -7.81 -13.46 -5.70
C ALA A 218 -6.76 -14.55 -5.39
N GLY A 219 -6.27 -14.61 -4.15
CA GLY A 219 -5.30 -15.59 -3.67
C GLY A 219 -5.92 -16.91 -3.21
N GLN A 220 -7.25 -16.97 -3.05
CA GLN A 220 -7.95 -18.19 -2.65
C GLN A 220 -7.61 -19.33 -3.64
N GLU A 221 -7.34 -20.51 -3.09
CA GLU A 221 -6.91 -21.74 -3.82
C GLU A 221 -5.49 -21.72 -4.41
N ILE A 222 -4.81 -20.58 -4.53
CA ILE A 222 -3.50 -20.48 -5.20
C ILE A 222 -2.38 -19.94 -4.32
N GLU A 223 -2.63 -19.52 -3.08
CA GLU A 223 -1.66 -18.81 -2.23
C GLU A 223 -0.31 -19.54 -2.09
N SER A 224 -0.32 -20.87 -1.92
CA SER A 224 0.93 -21.66 -1.83
C SER A 224 1.73 -21.67 -3.13
N ALA A 225 1.04 -21.84 -4.27
CA ALA A 225 1.66 -21.77 -5.59
C ALA A 225 2.16 -20.35 -5.90
N TRP A 226 1.41 -19.34 -5.44
CA TRP A 226 1.74 -17.92 -5.56
C TRP A 226 3.03 -17.56 -4.84
N THR A 227 3.17 -17.93 -3.57
CA THR A 227 4.42 -17.68 -2.82
C THR A 227 5.61 -18.33 -3.52
N SER A 228 5.49 -19.61 -3.92
CA SER A 228 6.56 -20.30 -4.65
C SER A 228 6.89 -19.63 -5.98
N GLN A 229 5.89 -19.16 -6.72
CA GLN A 229 6.10 -18.55 -8.02
C GLN A 229 6.76 -17.18 -7.89
N LEU A 230 6.29 -16.33 -6.98
CA LEU A 230 6.90 -15.04 -6.67
C LEU A 230 8.38 -15.19 -6.31
N MET A 231 8.71 -16.15 -5.43
CA MET A 231 10.11 -16.40 -5.05
C MET A 231 10.95 -16.84 -6.25
N SER A 232 10.40 -17.63 -7.17
CA SER A 232 11.12 -18.09 -8.37
C SER A 232 11.43 -16.97 -9.38
N VAL A 233 10.73 -15.83 -9.28
CA VAL A 233 10.89 -14.68 -10.18
C VAL A 233 11.27 -13.39 -9.46
N ALA A 234 11.66 -13.47 -8.18
CA ALA A 234 11.96 -12.31 -7.34
C ALA A 234 13.03 -11.42 -7.98
N GLY A 235 12.83 -10.10 -7.90
CA GLY A 235 13.73 -9.10 -8.49
C GLY A 235 13.65 -8.98 -10.02
N SER A 236 12.76 -9.72 -10.69
CA SER A 236 12.58 -9.65 -12.14
C SER A 236 11.36 -8.83 -12.57
N ARG A 237 11.28 -8.48 -13.85
CA ARG A 237 10.07 -7.89 -14.46
C ARG A 237 8.84 -8.78 -14.27
N ALA A 238 9.01 -10.10 -14.23
CA ALA A 238 7.92 -11.04 -14.04
C ALA A 238 7.29 -10.92 -12.65
N GLU A 239 8.07 -10.57 -11.60
CA GLU A 239 7.51 -10.27 -10.28
C GLU A 239 6.54 -9.07 -10.35
N LEU A 240 6.98 -7.98 -11.01
CA LEU A 240 6.16 -6.77 -11.17
C LEU A 240 4.87 -7.05 -11.95
N GLN A 241 4.97 -7.86 -12.99
CA GLN A 241 3.83 -8.27 -13.80
C GLN A 241 2.87 -9.17 -13.02
N LEU A 242 3.37 -10.16 -12.27
CA LEU A 242 2.54 -11.03 -11.44
C LEU A 242 1.75 -10.22 -10.41
N ARG A 243 2.42 -9.33 -9.67
CA ARG A 243 1.75 -8.45 -8.71
C ARG A 243 0.67 -7.60 -9.40
N ALA A 244 0.98 -6.98 -10.53
CA ALA A 244 0.01 -6.16 -11.25
C ALA A 244 -1.23 -6.94 -11.75
N ILE A 245 -1.09 -8.21 -12.18
CA ILE A 245 -2.27 -9.02 -12.53
C ILE A 245 -3.08 -9.42 -11.30
N ARG A 246 -2.43 -9.59 -10.13
CA ARG A 246 -3.14 -9.81 -8.85
C ARG A 246 -3.91 -8.57 -8.45
N ASP A 247 -3.30 -7.40 -8.50
CA ASP A 247 -3.98 -6.13 -8.22
C ASP A 247 -5.19 -5.91 -9.16
N ASN A 248 -5.03 -6.23 -10.46
CA ASN A 248 -6.12 -6.13 -11.43
C ASN A 248 -7.26 -7.10 -11.14
N LEU A 249 -6.94 -8.35 -10.79
CA LEU A 249 -7.95 -9.34 -10.42
C LEU A 249 -8.65 -8.97 -9.11
N ALA A 250 -7.89 -8.53 -8.09
CA ALA A 250 -8.39 -8.07 -6.80
C ALA A 250 -9.43 -6.94 -6.97
N ASP A 251 -9.08 -5.91 -7.74
CA ASP A 251 -9.98 -4.80 -7.98
C ASP A 251 -11.19 -5.21 -8.83
N ALA A 252 -11.04 -6.12 -9.78
CA ALA A 252 -12.17 -6.63 -10.56
C ALA A 252 -13.13 -7.53 -9.74
N ILE A 253 -12.64 -8.15 -8.66
CA ILE A 253 -13.45 -8.95 -7.74
C ILE A 253 -14.21 -8.06 -6.75
N SER A 254 -13.59 -6.99 -6.25
CA SER A 254 -14.07 -6.26 -5.07
C SER A 254 -14.24 -4.75 -5.32
N THR A 255 -13.14 -4.03 -5.55
CA THR A 255 -13.11 -2.56 -5.61
C THR A 255 -13.98 -1.98 -6.73
N LEU A 256 -13.82 -2.46 -7.97
CA LEU A 256 -14.55 -1.97 -9.14
C LEU A 256 -16.05 -2.27 -9.06
N PRO A 257 -16.51 -3.49 -8.69
CA PRO A 257 -17.92 -3.74 -8.42
C PRO A 257 -18.54 -2.77 -7.41
N PHE A 258 -17.85 -2.47 -6.31
CA PHE A 258 -18.33 -1.49 -5.33
C PHE A 258 -18.46 -0.09 -5.93
N LEU A 259 -17.42 0.37 -6.64
CA LEU A 259 -17.42 1.68 -7.30
C LEU A 259 -18.59 1.83 -8.28
N LEU A 260 -18.89 0.78 -9.05
CA LEU A 260 -19.99 0.75 -10.01
C LEU A 260 -21.36 0.75 -9.33
N ALA A 261 -21.50 0.03 -8.23
CA ALA A 261 -22.75 -0.03 -7.47
C ALA A 261 -23.06 1.29 -6.75
N ASN A 262 -22.03 1.96 -6.21
CA ASN A 262 -22.18 3.24 -5.52
C ASN A 262 -22.37 4.41 -6.50
N GLY A 263 -21.76 4.32 -7.70
CA GLY A 263 -21.96 5.29 -8.78
C GLY A 263 -21.42 6.70 -8.48
N ARG A 264 -20.53 6.83 -7.48
CA ARG A 264 -19.88 8.09 -7.06
C ARG A 264 -18.74 8.46 -8.02
N PRO A 265 -18.89 9.49 -8.88
CA PRO A 265 -17.90 9.79 -9.92
C PRO A 265 -16.50 10.12 -9.38
N GLU A 266 -16.42 10.81 -8.25
CA GLU A 266 -15.17 11.20 -7.60
C GLU A 266 -14.31 10.00 -7.19
N LEU A 267 -14.93 8.90 -6.74
CA LEU A 267 -14.21 7.67 -6.37
C LEU A 267 -13.70 6.95 -7.62
N ILE A 268 -14.51 6.93 -8.70
CA ILE A 268 -14.12 6.35 -9.98
C ILE A 268 -12.95 7.14 -10.58
N HIS A 269 -13.05 8.47 -10.60
CA HIS A 269 -11.97 9.35 -11.05
C HIS A 269 -10.69 9.12 -10.24
N PHE A 270 -10.79 9.00 -8.92
CA PHE A 270 -9.65 8.75 -8.06
C PHE A 270 -9.00 7.39 -8.37
N TYR A 271 -9.80 6.33 -8.45
CA TYR A 271 -9.32 4.98 -8.80
C TYR A 271 -8.50 4.99 -10.09
N PHE A 272 -9.01 5.60 -11.17
CA PHE A 272 -8.31 5.66 -12.45
C PHE A 272 -7.13 6.64 -12.45
N ALA A 273 -7.14 7.66 -11.59
CA ALA A 273 -6.00 8.54 -11.36
C ALA A 273 -4.82 7.79 -10.71
N THR A 274 -5.11 6.90 -9.77
CA THR A 274 -4.10 6.13 -9.03
C THR A 274 -3.79 4.77 -9.63
N PHE A 275 -4.39 4.45 -10.78
CA PHE A 275 -4.18 3.19 -11.49
C PHE A 275 -2.73 3.08 -12.00
N GLY A 276 -1.99 2.13 -11.41
CA GLY A 276 -0.55 2.01 -11.58
C GLY A 276 -0.09 1.77 -13.03
N PRO A 277 1.12 2.21 -13.43
CA PRO A 277 1.59 2.10 -14.81
C PRO A 277 1.63 0.66 -15.35
N MET A 278 2.10 -0.30 -14.57
CA MET A 278 2.12 -1.71 -14.98
C MET A 278 0.71 -2.26 -15.17
N ARG A 279 -0.21 -1.92 -14.26
CA ARG A 279 -1.62 -2.32 -14.36
C ARG A 279 -2.28 -1.78 -15.62
N ARG A 280 -1.96 -0.53 -15.99
CA ARG A 280 -2.40 0.13 -17.23
C ARG A 280 -1.81 -0.49 -18.49
N ASP A 281 -0.52 -0.85 -18.46
CA ASP A 281 0.16 -1.51 -19.58
C ASP A 281 -0.43 -2.90 -19.86
N LEU A 282 -0.83 -3.61 -18.81
CA LEU A 282 -1.41 -4.95 -18.90
C LEU A 282 -2.91 -4.92 -19.21
N SER A 283 -3.63 -3.89 -18.77
CA SER A 283 -5.08 -3.73 -18.98
C SER A 283 -5.44 -2.37 -19.58
N PRO A 284 -5.01 -2.04 -20.82
CA PRO A 284 -5.43 -0.80 -21.48
C PRO A 284 -6.94 -0.69 -21.70
N SER A 285 -7.65 -1.81 -21.89
CA SER A 285 -9.10 -1.86 -22.15
C SER A 285 -9.95 -1.14 -21.09
N ILE A 286 -9.69 -1.37 -19.80
CA ILE A 286 -10.45 -0.73 -18.71
C ILE A 286 -10.23 0.78 -18.66
N HIS A 287 -9.07 1.25 -19.11
CA HIS A 287 -8.83 2.68 -19.25
C HIS A 287 -9.61 3.28 -20.43
N ALA A 288 -9.72 2.55 -21.54
CA ALA A 288 -10.58 2.96 -22.64
C ALA A 288 -12.06 3.01 -22.23
N ALA A 289 -12.53 2.04 -21.43
CA ALA A 289 -13.87 2.05 -20.86
C ALA A 289 -14.10 3.26 -19.94
N TYR A 290 -13.11 3.61 -19.11
CA TYR A 290 -13.15 4.84 -18.30
C TYR A 290 -13.27 6.11 -19.15
N GLN A 291 -12.52 6.20 -20.26
CA GLN A 291 -12.60 7.34 -21.18
C GLN A 291 -13.99 7.44 -21.82
N GLN A 292 -14.54 6.31 -22.28
CA GLN A 292 -15.90 6.25 -22.82
C GLN A 292 -16.96 6.65 -21.78
N TRP A 293 -16.78 6.25 -20.52
CA TRP A 293 -17.65 6.70 -19.42
C TRP A 293 -17.54 8.21 -19.20
N CYS A 294 -16.33 8.79 -19.25
CA CYS A 294 -16.16 10.25 -19.14
C CYS A 294 -16.91 11.02 -20.23
N GLU A 295 -17.06 10.44 -21.43
CA GLU A 295 -17.78 11.05 -22.56
C GLU A 295 -19.30 10.82 -22.51
N SER A 296 -19.72 9.62 -22.12
CA SER A 296 -21.11 9.17 -22.22
C SER A 296 -21.90 9.24 -20.91
N GLY A 297 -21.21 9.24 -19.77
CA GLY A 297 -21.80 9.04 -18.44
C GLY A 297 -22.30 7.61 -18.17
N ASP A 298 -22.18 6.69 -19.12
CA ASP A 298 -22.75 5.34 -19.00
C ASP A 298 -21.82 4.37 -18.27
N LEU A 299 -22.09 4.08 -17.00
CA LEU A 299 -21.27 3.16 -16.19
C LEU A 299 -21.26 1.72 -16.71
N ARG A 300 -22.21 1.32 -17.57
CA ARG A 300 -22.28 -0.04 -18.12
C ARG A 300 -21.06 -0.40 -18.97
N VAL A 301 -20.40 0.61 -19.57
CA VAL A 301 -19.18 0.39 -20.36
C VAL A 301 -18.02 -0.08 -19.49
N ILE A 302 -17.90 0.46 -18.27
CA ILE A 302 -16.91 0.00 -17.28
C ILE A 302 -17.34 -1.36 -16.74
N ALA A 303 -18.61 -1.53 -16.35
CA ALA A 303 -19.11 -2.78 -15.79
C ALA A 303 -18.85 -4.00 -16.69
N THR A 304 -19.09 -3.86 -18.00
CA THR A 304 -18.82 -4.91 -18.99
C THR A 304 -17.35 -5.29 -19.02
N GLU A 305 -16.44 -4.31 -18.95
CA GLU A 305 -15.01 -4.57 -18.98
C GLU A 305 -14.50 -5.16 -17.65
N VAL A 306 -15.12 -4.84 -16.51
CA VAL A 306 -14.79 -5.44 -15.21
C VAL A 306 -15.04 -6.95 -15.20
N GLU A 307 -16.18 -7.40 -15.74
CA GLU A 307 -16.49 -8.83 -15.83
C GLU A 307 -15.46 -9.57 -16.70
N ARG A 308 -15.09 -8.96 -17.83
CA ARG A 308 -14.08 -9.50 -18.75
C ARG A 308 -12.70 -9.56 -18.10
N LEU A 309 -12.28 -8.49 -17.43
CA LEU A 309 -11.02 -8.41 -16.68
C LEU A 309 -10.92 -9.51 -15.63
N ARG A 310 -11.99 -9.70 -14.85
CA ARG A 310 -12.02 -10.72 -13.78
C ARG A 310 -11.77 -12.11 -14.36
N ALA A 311 -12.57 -12.52 -15.33
CA ALA A 311 -12.44 -13.85 -15.94
C ALA A 311 -11.07 -14.04 -16.60
N HIS A 312 -10.58 -13.01 -17.31
CA HIS A 312 -9.29 -13.04 -17.99
C HIS A 312 -8.11 -13.19 -17.02
N TRP A 313 -8.00 -12.31 -16.02
CA TRP A 313 -6.87 -12.34 -15.11
C TRP A 313 -6.89 -13.55 -14.17
N GLU A 314 -8.06 -14.05 -13.79
CA GLU A 314 -8.16 -15.32 -13.06
C GLU A 314 -7.55 -16.46 -13.88
N GLN A 315 -7.88 -16.56 -15.17
CA GLN A 315 -7.33 -17.58 -16.05
C GLN A 315 -5.80 -17.44 -16.20
N ILE A 316 -5.30 -16.23 -16.50
CA ILE A 316 -3.86 -16.00 -16.69
C ILE A 316 -3.09 -16.26 -15.39
N MET A 317 -3.64 -15.91 -14.24
CA MET A 317 -3.03 -16.19 -12.95
C MET A 317 -2.90 -17.69 -12.71
N ARG A 318 -3.95 -18.48 -12.94
CA ARG A 318 -3.88 -19.96 -12.83
C ARG A 318 -2.82 -20.55 -13.78
N GLN A 319 -2.72 -20.05 -15.02
CA GLN A 319 -1.70 -20.47 -15.98
C GLN A 319 -0.28 -20.10 -15.52
N ALA A 320 -0.09 -18.89 -15.00
CA ALA A 320 1.19 -18.45 -14.47
C ALA A 320 1.63 -19.30 -13.27
N MET A 321 0.68 -19.69 -12.41
CA MET A 321 0.91 -20.58 -11.27
C MET A 321 1.26 -22.01 -11.69
N ALA A 322 1.04 -22.42 -12.94
CA ALA A 322 1.41 -23.73 -13.46
C ALA A 322 2.81 -23.76 -14.09
N ILE A 323 3.47 -22.61 -14.27
CA ILE A 323 4.82 -22.55 -14.85
C ILE A 323 5.83 -23.12 -13.85
N ARG A 324 6.53 -24.18 -14.25
CA ARG A 324 7.61 -24.85 -13.50
C ARG A 324 8.81 -25.11 -14.39
N GLY A 325 10.00 -25.28 -13.80
CA GLY A 325 11.23 -25.65 -14.51
C GLY A 325 12.10 -24.45 -14.91
N GLU A 326 12.91 -24.62 -15.95
CA GLU A 326 13.92 -23.62 -16.33
C GLU A 326 13.31 -22.29 -16.81
N ARG A 327 14.01 -21.19 -16.47
CA ARG A 327 13.70 -19.80 -16.87
C ARG A 327 12.25 -19.39 -16.57
N PRO A 328 11.76 -19.53 -15.32
CA PRO A 328 10.37 -19.21 -14.97
C PRO A 328 10.02 -17.75 -15.27
N ALA A 329 10.92 -16.80 -14.97
CA ALA A 329 10.69 -15.38 -15.22
C ALA A 329 10.38 -15.07 -16.69
N ALA A 330 11.18 -15.59 -17.63
CA ALA A 330 10.98 -15.33 -19.06
C ALA A 330 9.65 -15.90 -19.57
N ARG A 331 9.25 -17.08 -19.07
CA ARG A 331 8.00 -17.74 -19.45
C ARG A 331 6.77 -17.04 -18.87
N VAL A 332 6.86 -16.57 -17.62
CA VAL A 332 5.80 -15.77 -16.99
C VAL A 332 5.62 -14.46 -17.74
N THR A 333 6.71 -13.78 -18.08
CA THR A 333 6.64 -12.53 -18.88
C THR A 333 6.05 -12.78 -20.26
N ALA A 334 6.48 -13.82 -20.98
CA ALA A 334 5.91 -14.15 -22.28
C ALA A 334 4.41 -14.47 -22.20
N LEU A 335 3.97 -15.20 -21.16
CA LEU A 335 2.55 -15.47 -20.91
C LEU A 335 1.77 -14.17 -20.70
N ILE A 336 2.22 -13.30 -19.80
CA ILE A 336 1.49 -12.08 -19.44
C ILE A 336 1.50 -11.07 -20.59
N GLU A 337 2.63 -10.88 -21.26
CA GLU A 337 2.74 -9.92 -22.38
C GLU A 337 1.94 -10.38 -23.62
N GLY A 338 1.83 -11.69 -23.84
CA GLY A 338 0.97 -12.25 -24.88
C GLY A 338 -0.53 -12.15 -24.59
N ASN A 339 -0.92 -11.76 -23.37
CA ASN A 339 -2.30 -11.72 -22.91
C ASN A 339 -2.67 -10.38 -22.26
N ARG A 340 -2.12 -9.26 -22.76
CA ARG A 340 -2.59 -7.92 -22.40
C ARG A 340 -4.05 -7.75 -22.82
N LEU A 341 -4.85 -7.06 -22.01
CA LEU A 341 -6.29 -6.91 -22.21
C LEU A 341 -6.73 -5.50 -22.63
#